data_AF-A0A7S0FLG3-F1
#
_entry.id   AF-A0A7S0FLG3-F1
#
_cell.length_a   1.000
_cell.length_b   1.000
_cell.length_c   1.000
_cell.angle_alpha   90.00
_cell.angle_beta   90.00
_cell.angle_gamma   90.00
#
_symmetry.space_group_name_H-M   'P 1'
#
loop_
_entity.id
_entity.type
_entity.pdbx_description
1 polymer ?
#
loop_
_entity_poly.entity_id
_entity_poly.type
_entity_poly.pdbx_seq_one_letter_code
_entity_poly.pdbx_strand_id
1 'polypeptide(L)'
;LARCDVPEARGTADRVGAQKRKGVRGICQQSHRGKSWYAAVVCVDYLYICSRYILDLTEALDNLVVLTDIKLRIGSAEQGSFEERVQAAISGVLDEHGSCSGKLGMTFRIKARMKYWIGSCMLSPVYHDLDSALKAWRGMERFRWPSGRHAARFALGKLFSEWPGFQRAFLDMYRELGHDEEACSSHLALLEERARPNRERHIEFWNRQVMASEELVQRGLRKRGAASEHSSARLGTWEER
;
A
#
# COMPACT_ATOMS: atom_id res chain seq x y z
N LEU A 1 9.50 -1.46 -31.33
CA LEU A 1 9.21 -1.56 -29.88
C LEU A 1 9.15 -0.15 -29.31
N ALA A 2 7.98 0.48 -29.37
CA ALA A 2 7.79 1.79 -28.78
C ALA A 2 8.00 1.64 -27.27
N ARG A 3 8.96 2.38 -26.70
CA ARG A 3 9.04 2.54 -25.25
C ARG A 3 7.69 3.09 -24.82
N CYS A 4 6.86 2.25 -24.22
CA CYS A 4 5.83 2.72 -23.32
C CYS A 4 6.59 3.27 -22.11
N ASP A 5 7.20 4.44 -22.29
CA ASP A 5 7.48 5.36 -21.21
C ASP A 5 6.10 5.66 -20.64
N VAL A 6 5.67 4.83 -19.69
CA VAL A 6 4.73 5.27 -18.68
C VAL A 6 5.36 6.58 -18.23
N PRO A 7 4.75 7.75 -18.45
CA PRO A 7 5.36 8.98 -18.01
C PRO A 7 5.55 8.78 -16.52
N GLU A 8 6.81 8.55 -16.10
CA GLU A 8 7.25 8.63 -14.72
C GLU A 8 6.54 9.83 -14.18
N ALA A 9 5.74 9.62 -13.14
CA ALA A 9 4.80 10.59 -12.63
C ALA A 9 5.50 11.95 -12.51
N ARG A 10 5.42 12.76 -13.57
CA ARG A 10 6.07 14.06 -13.63
C ARG A 10 5.43 14.79 -12.48
N GLY A 11 6.25 15.12 -11.50
CA GLY A 11 5.82 15.53 -10.19
C GLY A 11 4.62 16.45 -10.30
N THR A 12 3.48 15.99 -9.78
CA THR A 12 2.29 16.83 -9.62
C THR A 12 2.61 17.81 -8.49
N ALA A 13 3.47 18.77 -8.77
CA ALA A 13 3.76 19.95 -7.97
C ALA A 13 3.27 21.16 -8.76
N ASP A 14 1.96 21.21 -8.98
CA ASP A 14 1.15 22.43 -8.95
C ASP A 14 -0.29 22.05 -9.27
N ARG A 15 -1.12 21.97 -8.22
CA ARG A 15 -2.58 21.83 -8.34
C ARG A 15 -3.22 23.05 -7.72
N VAL A 16 -3.26 24.12 -8.49
CA VAL A 16 -4.20 25.23 -8.28
C VAL A 16 -5.62 24.69 -8.59
N GLY A 17 -6.46 24.63 -7.57
CA GLY A 17 -7.91 24.87 -7.68
C GLY A 17 -8.83 23.97 -8.52
N ALA A 18 -8.39 22.81 -9.04
CA ALA A 18 -9.30 21.95 -9.81
C ALA A 18 -10.34 21.26 -8.92
N GLN A 19 -11.60 21.72 -8.98
CA GLN A 19 -12.77 20.99 -8.47
C GLN A 19 -12.73 19.54 -8.98
N LYS A 20 -12.47 18.60 -8.07
CA LYS A 20 -12.46 17.17 -8.38
C LYS A 20 -13.86 16.74 -8.80
N ARG A 21 -14.14 16.69 -10.11
CA ARG A 21 -15.27 15.90 -10.61
C ARG A 21 -15.12 14.48 -10.06
N LYS A 22 -16.16 13.98 -9.40
CA LYS A 22 -16.19 12.61 -8.86
C LYS A 22 -16.18 11.65 -10.06
N GLY A 23 -15.00 11.24 -10.50
CA GLY A 23 -14.85 10.23 -11.54
C GLY A 23 -15.48 8.89 -11.11
N VAL A 24 -15.82 8.07 -12.10
CA VAL A 24 -16.33 6.70 -11.86
C VAL A 24 -15.27 5.92 -11.10
N ARG A 25 -15.66 5.31 -9.96
CA ARG A 25 -14.73 4.50 -9.16
C ARG A 25 -14.23 3.34 -10.01
N GLY A 26 -12.91 3.13 -10.03
CA GLY A 26 -12.28 2.09 -10.83
C GLY A 26 -11.90 2.53 -12.25
N ILE A 27 -12.21 3.77 -12.64
CA ILE A 27 -11.71 4.36 -13.89
C ILE A 27 -10.61 5.38 -13.57
N CYS A 28 -9.44 5.19 -14.17
CA CYS A 28 -8.36 6.15 -14.22
C CYS A 28 -8.50 6.97 -15.51
N GLN A 29 -8.44 8.30 -15.39
CA GLN A 29 -8.44 9.22 -16.54
C GLN A 29 -7.09 9.93 -16.63
N GLN A 30 -6.51 9.96 -17.82
CA GLN A 30 -5.32 10.73 -18.13
C GLN A 30 -5.58 11.64 -19.34
N SER A 31 -5.29 12.94 -19.20
CA SER A 31 -5.38 13.88 -20.31
C SER A 31 -4.02 14.02 -20.98
N HIS A 32 -3.96 13.83 -22.29
CA HIS A 32 -2.75 14.01 -23.10
C HIS A 32 -3.11 14.70 -24.41
N ARG A 33 -2.47 15.85 -24.67
CA ARG A 33 -2.69 16.68 -25.88
C ARG A 33 -4.17 16.97 -26.16
N GLY A 34 -4.92 17.38 -25.13
CA GLY A 34 -6.35 17.70 -25.24
C GLY A 34 -7.29 16.49 -25.35
N LYS A 35 -6.77 15.27 -25.48
CA LYS A 35 -7.55 14.02 -25.49
C LYS A 35 -7.57 13.39 -24.10
N SER A 36 -8.69 12.77 -23.74
CA SER A 36 -8.80 11.97 -22.51
C SER A 36 -8.62 10.49 -22.84
N TRP A 37 -7.82 9.82 -22.04
CA TRP A 37 -7.57 8.39 -22.07
C TRP A 37 -8.10 7.79 -20.76
N TYR A 38 -8.70 6.61 -20.86
CA TYR A 38 -9.34 5.92 -19.76
C TYR A 38 -8.75 4.53 -19.61
N ALA A 39 -8.57 4.08 -18.37
CA ALA A 39 -8.20 2.71 -18.06
C ALA A 39 -9.02 2.22 -16.87
N ALA A 40 -9.46 0.97 -16.92
CA ALA A 40 -10.08 0.30 -15.80
C ALA A 40 -9.00 -0.21 -14.83
N VAL A 41 -9.23 -0.04 -13.53
CA VAL A 41 -8.30 -0.44 -12.48
C VAL A 41 -9.05 -1.02 -11.30
N VAL A 42 -8.65 -2.22 -10.90
CA VAL A 42 -9.07 -2.85 -9.65
C VAL A 42 -7.86 -3.14 -8.78
N CYS A 43 -8.09 -3.21 -7.47
CA CYS A 43 -7.07 -3.63 -6.50
C CYS A 43 -7.65 -4.69 -5.58
N VAL A 44 -6.87 -5.78 -5.43
CA VAL A 44 -7.14 -6.91 -4.54
C VAL A 44 -5.85 -7.24 -3.80
N ASP A 45 -5.88 -7.21 -2.48
CA ASP A 45 -4.73 -7.47 -1.60
C ASP A 45 -3.38 -6.92 -2.11
N TYR A 46 -3.28 -5.61 -2.35
CA TYR A 46 -2.08 -4.92 -2.88
C TYR A 46 -1.73 -5.21 -4.36
N LEU A 47 -2.32 -6.21 -5.00
CA LEU A 47 -2.22 -6.39 -6.45
C LEU A 47 -3.16 -5.41 -7.16
N TYR A 48 -2.60 -4.59 -8.03
CA TYR A 48 -3.32 -3.75 -8.98
C TYR A 48 -3.42 -4.49 -10.30
N ILE A 49 -4.64 -4.59 -10.83
CA ILE A 49 -4.92 -5.13 -12.15
C ILE A 49 -5.50 -3.97 -12.96
N CYS A 50 -4.87 -3.65 -14.07
CA CYS A 50 -5.23 -2.51 -14.91
C CYS A 50 -5.47 -2.98 -16.35
N SER A 51 -6.44 -2.38 -17.05
CA SER A 51 -6.54 -2.47 -18.51
C SER A 51 -5.56 -1.51 -19.18
N ARG A 52 -5.39 -1.65 -20.50
CA ARG A 52 -4.73 -0.61 -21.31
C ARG A 52 -5.52 0.70 -21.27
N TYR A 53 -4.83 1.79 -21.56
CA TYR A 53 -5.46 3.08 -21.80
C TYR A 53 -6.12 3.12 -23.19
N ILE A 54 -7.37 3.59 -23.23
CA ILE A 54 -8.21 3.70 -24.43
C ILE A 54 -8.92 5.05 -24.46
N LEU A 55 -9.30 5.51 -25.65
CA LEU A 55 -9.96 6.82 -25.83
C LEU A 55 -11.46 6.76 -25.53
N ASP A 56 -12.08 5.61 -25.75
CA ASP A 56 -13.51 5.41 -25.51
C ASP A 56 -13.77 5.07 -24.04
N LEU A 57 -14.62 5.87 -23.40
CA LEU A 57 -15.05 5.63 -22.04
C LEU A 57 -15.96 4.39 -21.95
N THR A 58 -16.74 4.09 -22.99
CA THR A 58 -17.65 2.93 -23.03
C THR A 58 -16.85 1.63 -22.97
N GLU A 59 -15.87 1.46 -23.86
CA GLU A 59 -14.96 0.30 -23.83
C GLU A 59 -14.18 0.23 -22.48
N ALA A 60 -13.87 1.36 -21.83
CA ALA A 60 -13.22 1.36 -20.52
C ALA A 60 -14.15 0.89 -19.39
N LEU A 61 -15.45 1.18 -19.49
CA LEU A 61 -16.45 0.67 -18.57
C LEU A 61 -16.67 -0.84 -18.78
N ASP A 62 -16.67 -1.32 -20.01
CA ASP A 62 -16.75 -2.77 -20.31
C ASP A 62 -15.54 -3.51 -19.70
N ASN A 63 -14.33 -2.96 -19.88
CA ASN A 63 -13.13 -3.49 -19.23
C ASN A 63 -13.25 -3.49 -17.70
N LEU A 64 -13.90 -2.48 -17.11
CA LEU A 64 -14.12 -2.41 -15.66
C LEU A 64 -15.10 -3.48 -15.17
N VAL A 65 -16.11 -3.86 -15.96
CA VAL A 65 -17.01 -4.97 -15.62
C VAL A 65 -16.21 -6.27 -15.50
N VAL A 66 -15.38 -6.59 -16.50
CA VAL A 66 -14.52 -7.78 -16.49
C VAL A 66 -13.58 -7.78 -15.29
N LEU A 67 -12.87 -6.67 -15.04
CA LEU A 67 -11.94 -6.58 -13.90
C LEU A 67 -12.65 -6.66 -12.53
N THR A 68 -13.89 -6.17 -12.44
CA THR A 68 -14.67 -6.24 -11.21
C THR A 68 -15.13 -7.68 -10.93
N ASP A 69 -15.54 -8.43 -11.96
CA ASP A 69 -15.88 -9.85 -11.83
C ASP A 69 -14.66 -10.66 -11.35
N ILE A 70 -13.48 -10.45 -11.95
CA ILE A 70 -12.21 -11.04 -11.49
C ILE A 70 -12.00 -10.77 -10.00
N LYS A 71 -12.13 -9.50 -9.59
CA LYS A 71 -11.98 -9.11 -8.18
C LYS A 71 -12.99 -9.80 -7.26
N LEU A 72 -14.25 -9.90 -7.68
CA LEU A 72 -15.30 -10.54 -6.89
C LEU A 72 -15.02 -12.04 -6.70
N ARG A 73 -14.58 -12.74 -7.74
CA ARG A 73 -14.21 -14.16 -7.64
C ARG A 73 -12.99 -14.42 -6.77
N ILE A 74 -11.95 -13.59 -6.87
CA ILE A 74 -10.81 -13.66 -5.95
C ILE A 74 -11.29 -13.48 -4.50
N GLY A 75 -12.22 -12.54 -4.27
CA GLY A 75 -12.76 -12.29 -2.93
C GLY A 75 -13.69 -13.37 -2.39
N SER A 76 -14.42 -14.08 -3.28
CA SER A 76 -15.44 -15.06 -2.90
C SER A 76 -14.90 -16.49 -2.80
N ALA A 77 -13.74 -16.77 -3.41
CA ALA A 77 -13.12 -18.09 -3.30
C ALA A 77 -12.55 -18.33 -1.90
N GLU A 78 -13.06 -19.37 -1.23
CA GLU A 78 -12.69 -19.74 0.14
C GLU A 78 -11.46 -20.65 0.23
N GLN A 79 -11.14 -21.37 -0.86
CA GLN A 79 -10.08 -22.37 -0.91
C GLN A 79 -8.91 -21.93 -1.80
N GLY A 80 -7.71 -22.41 -1.48
CA GLY A 80 -6.47 -22.12 -2.21
C GLY A 80 -5.71 -20.91 -1.71
N SER A 81 -4.45 -20.84 -2.10
CA SER A 81 -3.59 -19.66 -1.94
C SER A 81 -4.15 -18.46 -2.71
N PHE A 82 -3.67 -17.25 -2.39
CA PHE A 82 -4.09 -16.06 -3.13
C PHE A 82 -3.74 -16.16 -4.63
N GLU A 83 -2.55 -16.68 -4.93
CA GLU A 83 -2.06 -16.86 -6.29
C GLU A 83 -2.94 -17.81 -7.11
N GLU A 84 -3.29 -18.97 -6.54
CA GLU A 84 -4.20 -19.93 -7.19
C GLU A 84 -5.58 -19.30 -7.44
N ARG A 85 -6.12 -18.57 -6.46
CA ARG A 85 -7.40 -17.87 -6.61
C ARG A 85 -7.35 -16.78 -7.69
N VAL A 86 -6.24 -16.04 -7.80
CA VAL A 86 -6.05 -15.03 -8.85
C VAL A 86 -5.96 -15.67 -10.23
N GLN A 87 -5.14 -16.71 -10.38
CA GLN A 87 -4.99 -17.42 -11.66
C GLN A 87 -6.31 -18.04 -12.12
N ALA A 88 -7.02 -18.73 -11.22
CA ALA A 88 -8.32 -19.34 -11.52
C ALA A 88 -9.38 -18.27 -11.88
N ALA A 89 -9.45 -17.16 -11.12
CA ALA A 89 -10.41 -16.10 -11.37
C ALA A 89 -10.16 -15.38 -12.71
N ILE A 90 -8.91 -15.07 -13.05
CA ILE A 90 -8.57 -14.41 -14.31
C ILE A 90 -8.92 -15.33 -15.48
N SER A 91 -8.50 -16.60 -15.45
CA SER A 91 -8.79 -17.54 -16.52
C SER A 91 -10.29 -17.77 -16.72
N GLY A 92 -11.03 -18.01 -15.63
CA GLY A 92 -12.47 -18.25 -15.70
C GLY A 92 -13.28 -17.06 -16.20
N VAL A 93 -12.99 -15.84 -15.73
CA VAL A 93 -13.71 -14.64 -16.19
C VAL A 93 -13.38 -14.33 -17.65
N LEU A 94 -12.12 -14.49 -18.08
CA LEU A 94 -11.77 -14.20 -19.47
C LEU A 94 -12.46 -15.15 -20.45
N ASP A 95 -12.58 -16.44 -20.10
CA ASP A 95 -13.30 -17.44 -20.91
C ASP A 95 -14.80 -17.08 -21.02
N GLU A 96 -15.46 -16.79 -19.90
CA GLU A 96 -16.88 -16.44 -19.87
C GLU A 96 -17.22 -15.16 -20.65
N HIS A 97 -16.32 -14.18 -20.64
CA HIS A 97 -16.49 -12.92 -21.38
C HIS A 97 -15.95 -13.00 -22.83
N GLY A 98 -15.57 -14.20 -23.31
CA GLY A 98 -15.03 -14.40 -24.66
C GLY A 98 -13.85 -13.48 -24.97
N SER A 99 -13.00 -13.24 -23.97
CA SER A 99 -11.93 -12.24 -23.99
C SER A 99 -10.59 -12.87 -23.66
N CYS A 100 -9.50 -12.15 -23.90
CA CYS A 100 -8.16 -12.58 -23.53
C CYS A 100 -7.38 -11.43 -22.89
N SER A 101 -6.38 -11.76 -22.07
CA SER A 101 -5.55 -10.78 -21.36
C SER A 101 -4.92 -9.77 -22.32
N GLY A 102 -4.48 -10.21 -23.51
CA GLY A 102 -3.92 -9.36 -24.56
C GLY A 102 -4.92 -8.35 -25.15
N LYS A 103 -6.20 -8.74 -25.33
CA LYS A 103 -7.24 -7.85 -25.85
C LYS A 103 -7.54 -6.71 -24.88
N LEU A 104 -7.63 -7.00 -23.58
CA LEU A 104 -7.77 -5.97 -22.53
C LEU A 104 -6.48 -5.15 -22.35
N GLY A 105 -5.35 -5.64 -22.85
CA GLY A 105 -4.02 -5.13 -22.52
C GLY A 105 -3.80 -5.11 -21.00
N MET A 106 -4.15 -6.22 -20.37
CA MET A 106 -4.10 -6.36 -18.91
C MET A 106 -2.66 -6.22 -18.41
N THR A 107 -2.49 -5.45 -17.35
CA THR A 107 -1.21 -5.22 -16.69
C THR A 107 -1.35 -5.30 -15.19
N PHE A 108 -0.25 -5.63 -14.51
CA PHE A 108 -0.21 -5.84 -13.09
C PHE A 108 0.81 -4.93 -12.43
N ARG A 109 0.50 -4.45 -11.22
CA ARG A 109 1.42 -3.69 -10.37
C ARG A 109 1.20 -4.07 -8.91
N ILE A 110 2.23 -3.99 -8.09
CA ILE A 110 2.15 -4.18 -6.65
C ILE A 110 2.12 -2.81 -6.00
N LYS A 111 1.09 -2.55 -5.19
CA LYS A 111 0.98 -1.32 -4.41
C LYS A 111 1.63 -1.49 -3.06
N ALA A 112 2.62 -0.66 -2.75
CA ALA A 112 3.17 -0.52 -1.41
C ALA A 112 2.53 0.68 -0.70
N ARG A 113 1.88 0.44 0.44
CA ARG A 113 1.22 1.50 1.23
C ARG A 113 2.20 2.12 2.23
N MET A 114 3.06 3.01 1.74
CA MET A 114 4.10 3.68 2.54
C MET A 114 3.78 5.13 2.85
N LYS A 115 2.50 5.49 2.94
CA LYS A 115 2.08 6.91 3.05
C LYS A 115 2.73 7.65 4.22
N TYR A 116 2.97 6.96 5.34
CA TYR A 116 3.63 7.56 6.50
C TYR A 116 5.12 7.80 6.28
N TRP A 117 5.79 6.96 5.48
CA TRP A 117 7.22 7.04 5.27
C TRP A 117 7.60 7.99 4.14
N ILE A 118 6.95 7.85 2.98
CA ILE A 118 7.28 8.56 1.73
C ILE A 118 6.18 9.53 1.28
N GLY A 119 5.18 9.78 2.14
CA GLY A 119 4.07 10.71 1.86
C GLY A 119 3.04 10.22 0.84
N SER A 120 3.28 9.09 0.17
CA SER A 120 2.45 8.58 -0.93
C SER A 120 2.37 7.03 -0.95
N CYS A 121 1.58 6.47 -1.87
CA CYS A 121 1.65 5.04 -2.17
C CYS A 121 2.64 4.84 -3.31
N MET A 122 3.48 3.81 -3.21
CA MET A 122 4.31 3.38 -4.32
C MET A 122 3.63 2.28 -5.09
N LEU A 123 3.95 2.25 -6.38
CA LEU A 123 3.57 1.18 -7.28
C LEU A 123 4.86 0.60 -7.83
N SER A 124 4.95 -0.73 -7.88
CA SER A 124 6.01 -1.43 -8.59
C SER A 124 6.05 -1.02 -10.07
N PRO A 125 7.07 -1.47 -10.83
CA PRO A 125 7.00 -1.45 -12.28
C PRO A 125 5.77 -2.20 -12.81
N VAL A 126 5.52 -2.03 -14.10
CA VAL A 126 4.41 -2.68 -14.78
C VAL A 126 4.84 -4.09 -15.20
N TYR A 127 4.05 -5.09 -14.80
CA TYR A 127 4.19 -6.47 -15.26
C TYR A 127 3.14 -6.77 -16.32
N HIS A 128 3.56 -7.36 -17.42
CA HIS A 128 2.68 -7.86 -18.49
C HIS A 128 2.37 -9.35 -18.36
N ASP A 129 3.17 -10.06 -17.54
CA ASP A 129 3.02 -11.47 -17.22
C ASP A 129 2.46 -11.64 -15.79
N LEU A 130 1.47 -12.51 -15.64
CA LEU A 130 0.79 -12.72 -14.37
C LEU A 130 1.70 -13.44 -13.37
N ASP A 131 2.45 -14.45 -13.81
CA ASP A 131 3.28 -15.27 -12.92
C ASP A 131 4.42 -14.43 -12.32
N SER A 132 5.05 -13.60 -13.15
CA SER A 132 6.05 -12.61 -12.71
C SER A 132 5.47 -11.62 -11.70
N ALA A 133 4.24 -11.14 -11.93
CA ALA A 133 3.56 -10.23 -11.01
C ALA A 133 3.24 -10.90 -9.67
N LEU A 134 2.78 -12.15 -9.68
CA LEU A 134 2.48 -12.93 -8.47
C LEU A 134 3.74 -13.27 -7.68
N LYS A 135 4.84 -13.60 -8.35
CA LYS A 135 6.16 -13.78 -7.73
C LYS A 135 6.62 -12.51 -7.03
N ALA A 136 6.56 -11.36 -7.71
CA ALA A 136 6.90 -10.06 -7.13
C ALA A 136 5.97 -9.69 -5.96
N TRP A 137 4.68 -9.96 -6.10
CA TRP A 137 3.69 -9.77 -5.05
C TRP A 137 4.00 -10.59 -3.79
N ARG A 138 4.39 -11.86 -3.94
CA ARG A 138 4.83 -12.73 -2.84
C ARG A 138 6.11 -12.21 -2.18
N GLY A 139 7.08 -11.74 -2.97
CA GLY A 139 8.31 -11.11 -2.44
C GLY A 139 8.05 -9.89 -1.55
N MET A 140 6.90 -9.23 -1.76
CA MET A 140 6.46 -8.08 -0.99
C MET A 140 5.55 -8.42 0.21
N GLU A 141 5.28 -9.69 0.48
CA GLU A 141 4.36 -10.12 1.54
C GLU A 141 4.75 -9.62 2.93
N ARG A 142 6.04 -9.74 3.29
CA ARG A 142 6.59 -9.23 4.57
C ARG A 142 6.41 -7.71 4.75
N PHE A 143 6.17 -7.00 3.66
CA PHE A 143 6.00 -5.56 3.58
C PHE A 143 4.55 -5.14 3.36
N ARG A 144 3.58 -6.00 3.69
CA ARG A 144 2.17 -5.63 3.66
C ARG A 144 1.76 -5.09 5.02
N TRP A 145 1.88 -3.78 5.19
CA TRP A 145 1.45 -3.15 6.45
C TRP A 145 -0.07 -3.06 6.52
N PRO A 146 -0.68 -3.40 7.68
CA PRO A 146 -2.11 -3.19 7.89
C PRO A 146 -2.52 -1.77 7.51
N SER A 147 -3.73 -1.64 6.97
CA SER A 147 -4.29 -0.31 6.71
C SER A 147 -5.21 0.15 7.84
N GLY A 148 -5.29 1.46 8.04
CA GLY A 148 -6.20 2.08 9.00
C GLY A 148 -5.51 2.61 10.25
N ARG A 149 -6.32 2.96 11.26
CA ARG A 149 -5.86 3.64 12.48
C ARG A 149 -4.94 2.78 13.35
N HIS A 150 -5.12 1.46 13.33
CA HIS A 150 -4.33 0.53 14.13
C HIS A 150 -2.88 0.39 13.63
N ALA A 151 -2.65 0.60 12.33
CA ALA A 151 -1.32 0.53 11.75
C ALA A 151 -0.38 1.61 12.32
N ALA A 152 -0.89 2.82 12.57
CA ALA A 152 -0.07 3.94 13.01
C ALA A 152 0.58 3.74 14.38
N ARG A 153 -0.02 2.92 15.27
CA ARG A 153 0.51 2.70 16.64
C ARG A 153 1.60 1.64 16.70
N PHE A 154 1.44 0.55 15.97
CA PHE A 154 2.32 -0.62 16.06
C PHE A 154 3.35 -0.70 14.92
N ALA A 155 3.10 -0.01 13.81
CA ALA A 155 3.94 -0.18 12.62
C ALA A 155 5.18 0.71 12.60
N LEU A 156 5.30 1.79 13.40
CA LEU A 156 6.45 2.69 13.26
C LEU A 156 7.78 1.98 13.57
N GLY A 157 7.93 1.39 14.75
CA GLY A 157 9.17 0.67 15.10
C GLY A 157 9.53 -0.44 14.11
N LYS A 158 8.54 -1.26 13.73
CA LYS A 158 8.71 -2.31 12.71
C LYS A 158 9.11 -1.73 11.35
N LEU A 159 8.45 -0.66 10.91
CA LEU A 159 8.72 0.04 9.65
C LEU A 159 10.13 0.62 9.62
N PHE A 160 10.62 1.19 10.72
CA PHE A 160 12.02 1.64 10.84
C PHE A 160 13.01 0.50 10.58
N SER A 161 12.80 -0.65 11.24
CA SER A 161 13.70 -1.80 11.06
C SER A 161 13.56 -2.47 9.69
N GLU A 162 12.37 -2.45 9.09
CA GLU A 162 12.08 -3.14 7.83
C GLU A 162 12.31 -2.28 6.59
N TRP A 163 12.41 -0.95 6.72
CA TRP A 163 12.55 -0.02 5.61
C TRP A 163 13.74 -0.35 4.68
N PRO A 164 14.96 -0.64 5.17
CA PRO A 164 16.07 -1.06 4.31
C PRO A 164 15.81 -2.40 3.61
N GLY A 165 15.05 -3.31 4.25
CA GLY A 165 14.63 -4.56 3.62
C GLY A 165 13.62 -4.31 2.49
N PHE A 166 12.70 -3.38 2.71
CA PHE A 166 11.70 -2.97 1.73
C PHE A 166 12.35 -2.29 0.52
N GLN A 167 13.27 -1.34 0.74
CA GLN A 167 13.99 -0.66 -0.34
C GLN A 167 14.70 -1.66 -1.25
N ARG A 168 15.43 -2.62 -0.66
CA ARG A 168 16.10 -3.69 -1.42
C ARG A 168 15.12 -4.49 -2.27
N ALA A 169 14.06 -5.04 -1.66
CA ALA A 169 13.07 -5.83 -2.40
C ALA A 169 12.37 -5.00 -3.50
N PHE A 170 12.15 -3.71 -3.26
CA PHE A 170 11.57 -2.81 -4.24
C PHE A 170 12.52 -2.53 -5.41
N LEU A 171 13.79 -2.28 -5.14
CA LEU A 171 14.82 -2.10 -6.17
C LEU A 171 15.09 -3.38 -6.94
N ASP A 172 15.07 -4.55 -6.29
CA ASP A 172 15.19 -5.85 -6.94
C ASP A 172 14.10 -6.04 -8.00
N MET A 173 12.85 -5.65 -7.73
CA MET A 173 11.76 -5.69 -8.72
C MET A 173 12.04 -4.82 -9.95
N TYR A 174 12.66 -3.65 -9.78
CA TYR A 174 13.04 -2.77 -10.89
C TYR A 174 14.22 -3.36 -11.68
N ARG A 175 15.21 -3.91 -10.98
CA ARG A 175 16.39 -4.56 -11.57
C ARG A 175 15.99 -5.77 -12.42
N GLU A 176 15.09 -6.62 -11.93
CA GLU A 176 14.57 -7.79 -12.65
C GLU A 176 13.91 -7.42 -14.00
N LEU A 177 13.36 -6.21 -14.11
CA LEU A 177 12.73 -5.69 -15.33
C LEU A 177 13.68 -4.82 -16.18
N GLY A 178 14.97 -4.77 -15.84
CA GLY A 178 15.99 -4.04 -16.59
C GLY A 178 15.93 -2.52 -16.44
N HIS A 179 15.27 -2.01 -15.39
CA HIS A 179 15.31 -0.58 -15.07
C HIS A 179 16.65 -0.21 -14.42
N ASP A 180 17.03 1.06 -14.57
CA ASP A 180 18.21 1.62 -13.90
C ASP A 180 17.99 1.71 -12.38
N GLU A 181 18.77 0.91 -11.65
CA GLU A 181 18.72 0.84 -10.19
C GLU A 181 19.12 2.16 -9.53
N GLU A 182 20.07 2.90 -10.11
CA GLU A 182 20.57 4.15 -9.53
C GLU A 182 19.51 5.25 -9.62
N ALA A 183 18.85 5.39 -10.77
CA ALA A 183 17.72 6.29 -10.95
C ALA A 183 16.57 5.96 -9.98
N CYS A 184 16.23 4.68 -9.82
CA CYS A 184 15.17 4.25 -8.92
C CYS A 184 15.50 4.52 -7.45
N SER A 185 16.74 4.21 -7.04
CA SER A 185 17.24 4.48 -5.69
C SER A 185 17.25 5.97 -5.37
N SER A 186 17.73 6.79 -6.31
CA SER A 186 17.72 8.25 -6.20
C SER A 186 16.30 8.80 -6.06
N HIS A 187 15.35 8.26 -6.82
CA HIS A 187 13.94 8.63 -6.71
C HIS A 187 13.36 8.27 -5.34
N LEU A 188 13.65 7.07 -4.82
CA LEU A 188 13.23 6.67 -3.47
C LEU A 188 13.80 7.59 -2.40
N ALA A 189 15.09 7.93 -2.50
CA ALA A 189 15.76 8.85 -1.58
C ALA A 189 15.10 10.25 -1.61
N LEU A 190 14.74 10.75 -2.79
CA LEU A 190 14.03 12.03 -2.93
C LEU A 190 12.64 12.00 -2.28
N LEU A 191 11.88 10.92 -2.47
CA LEU A 191 10.56 10.75 -1.85
C LEU A 191 10.67 10.64 -0.32
N GLU A 192 11.65 9.89 0.15
CA GLU A 192 11.99 9.82 1.57
C GLU A 192 12.37 11.21 2.09
N GLU A 193 13.20 11.97 1.39
CA GLU A 193 13.59 13.29 1.84
C GLU A 193 12.42 14.26 1.94
N ARG A 194 11.60 14.31 0.89
CA ARG A 194 10.40 15.15 0.85
C ARG A 194 9.41 14.84 1.96
N ALA A 195 9.36 13.58 2.39
CA ALA A 195 8.46 13.14 3.46
C ALA A 195 9.06 13.28 4.87
N ARG A 196 10.33 13.70 5.01
CA ARG A 196 11.03 13.84 6.29
C ARG A 196 10.24 14.66 7.33
N PRO A 197 9.70 15.86 7.03
CA PRO A 197 8.95 16.63 8.02
C PRO A 197 7.69 15.92 8.53
N ASN A 198 7.05 15.12 7.66
CA ASN A 198 5.87 14.34 8.05
C ASN A 198 6.26 13.15 8.93
N ARG A 199 7.38 12.48 8.65
CA ARG A 199 7.90 11.40 9.51
C ARG A 199 8.24 11.93 10.89
N GLU A 200 8.98 13.04 10.98
CA GLU A 200 9.36 13.66 12.25
C GLU A 200 8.15 13.99 13.13
N ARG A 201 7.13 14.63 12.56
CA ARG A 201 5.87 14.92 13.30
C ARG A 201 5.17 13.66 13.80
N HIS A 202 5.18 12.58 13.02
CA HIS A 202 4.57 11.31 13.43
C HIS A 202 5.38 10.64 14.54
N ILE A 203 6.71 10.66 14.46
CA ILE A 203 7.61 10.15 15.51
C ILE A 203 7.38 10.94 16.80
N GLU A 204 7.37 12.26 16.72
CA GLU A 204 7.13 13.14 17.87
C GLU A 204 5.74 12.87 18.50
N PHE A 205 4.70 12.76 17.68
CA PHE A 205 3.36 12.39 18.15
C PHE A 205 3.35 11.03 18.84
N TRP A 206 3.99 10.02 18.25
CA TRP A 206 4.09 8.68 18.82
C TRP A 206 4.86 8.68 20.14
N ASN A 207 6.01 9.36 20.21
CA ASN A 207 6.80 9.51 21.44
C ASN A 207 5.97 10.16 22.56
N ARG A 208 5.21 11.22 22.25
CA ARG A 208 4.30 11.85 23.23
C ARG A 208 3.23 10.88 23.74
N GLN A 209 2.65 10.06 22.86
CA GLN A 209 1.65 9.07 23.25
C GLN A 209 2.23 7.96 24.13
N VAL A 210 3.42 7.46 23.78
CA VAL A 210 4.12 6.43 24.55
C VAL A 210 4.49 6.96 25.93
N MET A 211 5.09 8.16 26.02
CA MET A 211 5.43 8.78 27.30
C MET A 211 4.20 9.02 28.17
N ALA A 212 3.09 9.48 27.59
CA ALA A 212 1.85 9.67 28.35
C ALA A 212 1.29 8.35 28.90
N SER A 213 1.35 7.26 28.10
CA SER A 213 0.93 5.93 28.55
C SER A 213 1.83 5.39 29.66
N GLU A 214 3.14 5.54 29.51
CA GLU A 214 4.13 5.10 30.50
C GLU A 214 3.98 5.86 31.82
N GLU A 215 3.77 7.18 31.77
CA GLU A 215 3.51 8.01 32.95
C GLU A 215 2.26 7.54 33.72
N LEU A 216 1.19 7.14 33.00
CA LEU A 216 -0.01 6.57 33.63
C LEU A 216 0.28 5.25 34.34
N VAL A 217 1.08 4.36 33.71
CA VAL A 217 1.52 3.09 34.30
C VAL A 217 2.35 3.34 35.56
N GLN A 218 3.34 4.24 35.49
CA GLN A 218 4.19 4.58 36.61
C GLN A 218 3.40 5.18 37.78
N ARG A 219 2.44 6.06 37.52
CA ARG A 219 1.53 6.59 38.55
C ARG A 219 0.71 5.48 39.20
N GLY A 220 0.22 4.52 38.42
CA GLY A 220 -0.50 3.36 38.93
C GLY A 220 0.36 2.48 39.84
N LEU A 221 1.63 2.26 39.46
CA LEU A 221 2.60 1.52 40.29
C LEU A 221 2.91 2.26 41.60
N ARG A 222 3.17 3.58 41.55
CA ARG A 222 3.42 4.39 42.75
C ARG A 222 2.26 4.37 43.74
N LYS A 223 1.02 4.47 43.23
CA LYS A 223 -0.20 4.35 44.07
C LYS A 223 -0.31 2.99 44.75
N ARG A 224 0.01 1.90 44.03
CA ARG A 224 -0.01 0.54 44.60
C ARG A 224 1.09 0.34 45.63
N GLY A 225 2.30 0.86 45.38
CA GLY A 225 3.39 0.85 46.35
C GLY A 225 3.01 1.56 47.65
N ALA A 226 2.50 2.79 47.55
CA ALA A 226 2.05 3.57 48.71
C ALA A 226 0.91 2.88 49.50
N ALA A 227 -0.03 2.22 48.80
CA ALA A 227 -1.11 1.47 49.46
C ALA A 227 -0.58 0.23 50.19
N SER A 228 0.46 -0.44 49.66
CA SER A 228 1.11 -1.58 50.30
C SER A 228 1.88 -1.15 51.55
N GLU A 229 2.62 -0.05 51.50
CA GLU A 229 3.32 0.52 52.66
C GLU A 229 2.34 0.91 53.78
N HIS A 230 1.24 1.57 53.43
CA HIS A 230 0.19 1.93 54.40
C HIS A 230 -0.50 0.71 55.02
N SER A 231 -0.69 -0.36 54.25
CA SER A 231 -1.26 -1.62 54.75
C SER A 231 -0.30 -2.35 55.69
N SER A 232 1.00 -2.36 55.37
CA SER A 232 2.04 -2.94 56.23
C SER A 232 2.17 -2.18 57.55
N ALA A 233 2.19 -0.85 57.51
CA ALA A 233 2.24 0.00 58.70
C ALA A 233 1.03 -0.22 59.63
N ARG A 234 -0.16 -0.46 59.06
CA ARG A 234 -1.35 -0.82 59.83
C ARG A 234 -1.22 -2.18 60.51
N LEU A 235 -0.61 -3.18 59.87
CA LEU A 235 -0.45 -4.52 60.47
C LEU A 235 0.58 -4.50 61.62
N GLY A 236 1.69 -3.79 61.46
CA GLY A 236 2.71 -3.67 62.53
C GLY A 236 2.18 -3.01 63.81
N THR A 237 1.18 -2.13 63.71
CA THR A 237 0.57 -1.50 64.89
C THR A 237 -0.37 -2.42 65.68
N TRP A 238 -0.77 -3.58 65.12
CA TRP A 238 -1.57 -4.58 65.84
C TRP A 238 -0.71 -5.57 66.63
N GLU A 239 0.55 -5.78 66.27
CA GLU A 239 1.44 -6.72 66.97
C GLU A 239 2.04 -6.16 68.28
N GLU A 240 1.96 -4.84 68.51
CA GLU A 240 2.48 -4.18 69.71
C GLU A 240 1.44 -3.95 70.83
N ARG A 241 0.24 -4.57 70.75
CA ARG A 241 -0.80 -4.52 71.80
C ARG A 241 -1.10 -5.89 72.37
#